data_AF-A0A2M9WL10-F1
#
_entry.id   AF-A0A2M9WL10-F1
#
_cell.length_a   1.000
_cell.length_b   1.000
_cell.length_c   1.000
_cell.angle_alpha   90.00
_cell.angle_beta   90.00
_cell.angle_gamma   90.00
#
_symmetry.space_group_name_H-M   'P 1'
#
loop_
_entity.id
_entity.type
_entity.pdbx_description
1 polymer ?
#
loop_
_entity_poly.entity_id
_entity_poly.type
_entity_poly.pdbx_seq_one_letter_code
_entity_poly.pdbx_strand_id
1 'polypeptide(L)'
;MYKRQDIYGIEPLETDVLYPGQANTIIFKGKEYKTHDYCETLINCTGKVLAKYTSDFYQDTPAIVEHEDGLGKGYYLACRTDYDLLEKFYEEIASDLIPELPICKSSSKVSIQVRENGNTQYWFVQNFSDKEAKIKLDKELLDLIGGKKDKGEVVLKPFESKVYGVE
;
A
#
# COMPACT_ATOMS: atom_id res chain seq x y z
N MET A 1 10.61 -29.94 -3.07
CA MET A 1 9.37 -29.66 -2.29
C MET A 1 9.08 -28.18 -2.37
N TYR A 2 7.86 -27.82 -2.76
CA TYR A 2 7.43 -26.47 -3.17
C TYR A 2 7.28 -25.52 -1.98
N LYS A 3 8.40 -25.18 -1.32
CA LYS A 3 8.46 -24.35 -0.11
C LYS A 3 7.65 -23.03 -0.19
N ARG A 4 7.41 -22.50 -1.40
CA ARG A 4 6.60 -21.29 -1.60
C ARG A 4 5.10 -21.55 -1.55
N GLN A 5 4.62 -22.67 -2.10
CA GLN A 5 3.20 -23.04 -2.05
C GLN A 5 2.75 -23.23 -0.60
N ASP A 6 3.61 -23.86 0.22
CA ASP A 6 3.37 -24.04 1.66
C ASP A 6 3.28 -22.70 2.42
N ILE A 7 4.19 -21.75 2.14
CA ILE A 7 4.21 -20.42 2.80
C ILE A 7 2.92 -19.62 2.50
N TYR A 8 2.44 -19.68 1.26
CA TYR A 8 1.27 -18.90 0.84
C TYR A 8 -0.04 -19.68 0.92
N GLY A 9 -0.01 -20.98 1.22
CA GLY A 9 -1.20 -21.83 1.29
C GLY A 9 -1.97 -21.91 -0.03
N ILE A 10 -1.25 -21.97 -1.16
CA ILE A 10 -1.81 -21.91 -2.52
C ILE A 10 -1.16 -22.94 -3.44
N GLU A 11 -1.91 -23.44 -4.42
CA GLU A 11 -1.40 -24.27 -5.53
C GLU A 11 -1.87 -23.65 -6.85
N PRO A 12 -1.00 -22.93 -7.59
CA PRO A 12 -1.39 -22.34 -8.86
C PRO A 12 -1.48 -23.41 -9.95
N LEU A 13 -2.54 -23.35 -10.75
CA LEU A 13 -2.81 -24.29 -11.82
C LEU A 13 -2.42 -23.73 -13.20
N GLU A 14 -2.93 -22.55 -13.53
CA GLU A 14 -2.79 -21.94 -14.86
C GLU A 14 -2.77 -20.42 -14.76
N THR A 15 -1.93 -19.78 -15.57
CA THR A 15 -1.94 -18.33 -15.77
C THR A 15 -2.63 -18.01 -17.09
N ASP A 16 -3.78 -17.36 -16.99
CA ASP A 16 -4.49 -16.77 -18.13
C ASP A 16 -3.91 -15.39 -18.47
N VAL A 17 -3.70 -15.14 -19.76
CA VAL A 17 -3.15 -13.90 -20.30
C VAL A 17 -4.24 -13.16 -21.05
N LEU A 18 -4.72 -12.07 -20.46
CA LEU A 18 -5.78 -11.25 -21.00
C LEU A 18 -5.24 -10.33 -22.10
N TYR A 19 -5.91 -10.32 -23.25
CA TYR A 19 -5.61 -9.39 -24.34
C TYR A 19 -5.91 -7.93 -23.96
N PRO A 20 -5.29 -6.94 -24.62
CA PRO A 20 -5.63 -5.53 -24.41
C PRO A 20 -7.14 -5.28 -24.54
N GLY A 21 -7.73 -4.69 -23.49
CA GLY A 21 -9.16 -4.40 -23.41
C GLY A 21 -9.99 -5.49 -22.72
N GLN A 22 -9.46 -6.70 -22.56
CA GLN A 22 -10.07 -7.71 -21.68
C GLN A 22 -9.77 -7.39 -20.21
N ALA A 23 -10.70 -7.79 -19.37
CA ALA A 23 -10.61 -7.63 -17.93
C ALA A 23 -11.51 -8.66 -17.24
N ASN A 24 -11.14 -9.03 -16.02
CA ASN A 24 -12.04 -9.68 -15.08
C ASN A 24 -12.24 -8.73 -13.90
N THR A 25 -13.02 -9.13 -12.90
CA THR A 25 -13.13 -8.38 -11.65
C THR A 25 -13.04 -9.30 -10.44
N ILE A 26 -12.67 -8.72 -9.30
CA ILE A 26 -12.61 -9.41 -8.02
C ILE A 26 -13.39 -8.62 -6.98
N ILE A 27 -13.98 -9.32 -6.01
CA ILE A 27 -14.64 -8.67 -4.87
C ILE A 27 -13.71 -8.76 -3.65
N PHE A 28 -13.24 -7.61 -3.19
CA PHE A 28 -12.43 -7.47 -1.97
C PHE A 28 -13.14 -6.53 -0.99
N LYS A 29 -13.39 -7.01 0.24
CA LYS A 29 -14.11 -6.26 1.29
C LYS A 29 -15.45 -5.65 0.82
N GLY A 30 -16.17 -6.37 -0.04
CA GLY A 30 -17.48 -5.95 -0.56
C GLY A 30 -17.44 -4.89 -1.67
N LYS A 31 -16.26 -4.46 -2.12
CA LYS A 31 -16.08 -3.61 -3.30
C LYS A 31 -15.51 -4.44 -4.46
N GLU A 32 -15.99 -4.16 -5.66
CA GLU A 32 -15.49 -4.74 -6.90
C GLU A 32 -14.27 -3.96 -7.42
N TYR A 33 -13.26 -4.69 -7.89
CA TYR A 33 -12.03 -4.13 -8.44
C TYR A 33 -11.69 -4.81 -9.75
N LYS A 34 -11.18 -4.03 -10.70
CA LYS A 34 -10.81 -4.52 -12.03
C LYS A 34 -9.48 -5.27 -12.00
N THR A 35 -9.41 -6.36 -12.74
CA THR A 35 -8.18 -7.07 -13.05
C THR A 35 -7.87 -6.97 -14.54
N HIS A 36 -6.59 -7.06 -14.90
CA HIS A 36 -6.16 -6.98 -16.30
C HIS A 36 -4.82 -7.71 -16.49
N ASP A 37 -4.44 -7.94 -17.75
CA ASP A 37 -3.22 -8.62 -18.21
C ASP A 37 -3.05 -10.08 -17.76
N TYR A 38 -3.08 -10.38 -16.47
CA TYR A 38 -2.81 -11.71 -15.91
C TYR A 38 -3.80 -12.07 -14.81
N CYS A 39 -4.42 -13.25 -14.93
CA CYS A 39 -5.21 -13.90 -13.90
C CYS A 39 -4.72 -15.34 -13.73
N GLU A 40 -4.51 -15.79 -12.50
CA GLU A 40 -4.02 -17.12 -12.20
C GLU A 40 -5.10 -17.91 -11.46
N THR A 41 -5.41 -19.09 -11.96
CA THR A 41 -6.34 -20.00 -11.29
C THR A 41 -5.61 -20.74 -10.18
N LEU A 42 -6.14 -20.63 -8.97
CA LEU A 42 -5.62 -21.35 -7.80
C LEU A 42 -6.50 -22.57 -7.47
N ILE A 43 -5.85 -23.69 -7.22
CA ILE A 43 -6.47 -24.93 -6.71
C ILE A 43 -5.98 -25.21 -5.29
N ASN A 44 -6.74 -26.02 -4.54
CA ASN A 44 -6.36 -26.54 -3.22
C ASN A 44 -5.81 -25.50 -2.21
N CYS A 45 -6.35 -24.27 -2.18
CA CYS A 45 -5.91 -23.26 -1.23
C CYS A 45 -6.22 -23.66 0.22
N THR A 46 -5.20 -23.63 1.08
CA THR A 46 -5.34 -23.80 2.53
C THR A 46 -5.41 -22.46 3.26
N GLY A 47 -4.96 -21.38 2.62
CA GLY A 47 -5.08 -20.03 3.13
C GLY A 47 -6.50 -19.48 3.12
N LYS A 48 -6.72 -18.44 3.91
CA LYS A 48 -7.96 -17.68 3.95
C LYS A 48 -8.13 -16.88 2.67
N VAL A 49 -9.23 -17.12 1.96
CA VAL A 49 -9.58 -16.38 0.74
C VAL A 49 -10.10 -14.99 1.11
N LEU A 50 -9.39 -13.95 0.67
CA LEU A 50 -9.74 -12.55 0.89
C LEU A 50 -10.55 -11.95 -0.27
N ALA A 51 -10.35 -12.46 -1.49
CA ALA A 51 -11.09 -12.05 -2.68
C ALA A 51 -11.24 -13.21 -3.65
N LYS A 52 -12.28 -13.15 -4.49
CA LYS A 52 -12.59 -14.13 -5.53
C LYS A 52 -12.86 -13.45 -6.87
N TYR A 53 -12.58 -14.15 -7.96
CA TYR A 53 -12.98 -13.73 -9.31
C TYR A 53 -14.50 -13.76 -9.47
N THR A 54 -15.04 -12.83 -10.25
CA THR A 54 -16.49 -12.67 -10.45
C THR A 54 -16.99 -13.21 -11.77
N SER A 55 -16.11 -13.50 -12.72
CA SER A 55 -16.47 -13.91 -14.08
C SER A 55 -15.45 -14.87 -14.69
N ASP A 56 -15.75 -15.32 -15.90
CA ASP A 56 -14.97 -16.30 -16.68
C ASP A 56 -14.98 -17.72 -16.11
N PHE A 57 -14.24 -18.65 -16.75
CA PHE A 57 -14.22 -20.07 -16.40
C PHE A 57 -13.71 -20.36 -14.97
N TYR A 58 -13.03 -19.39 -14.36
CA TYR A 58 -12.51 -19.43 -12.99
C TYR A 58 -13.30 -18.51 -12.04
N GLN A 59 -14.54 -18.17 -12.37
CA GLN A 59 -15.47 -17.50 -11.45
C GLN A 59 -15.56 -18.23 -10.10
N ASP A 60 -15.70 -17.47 -9.02
CA ASP A 60 -15.80 -17.94 -7.62
C ASP A 60 -14.54 -18.64 -7.06
N THR A 61 -13.47 -18.73 -7.85
CA THR A 61 -12.16 -19.22 -7.39
C THR A 61 -11.36 -18.11 -6.67
N PRO A 62 -10.40 -18.47 -5.80
CA PRO A 62 -9.61 -17.50 -5.05
C PRO A 62 -8.74 -16.61 -5.93
N ALA A 63 -8.77 -15.30 -5.69
CA ALA A 63 -7.93 -14.31 -6.36
C ALA A 63 -6.92 -13.63 -5.42
N ILE A 64 -7.27 -13.52 -4.12
CA ILE A 64 -6.35 -13.05 -3.08
C ILE A 64 -6.44 -14.00 -1.89
N VAL A 65 -5.29 -14.47 -1.41
CA VAL A 65 -5.19 -15.44 -0.31
C VAL A 65 -4.23 -14.92 0.76
N GLU A 66 -4.65 -15.01 2.03
CA GLU A 66 -3.82 -14.80 3.23
C GLU A 66 -3.56 -16.17 3.87
N HIS A 67 -2.31 -16.46 4.22
CA HIS A 67 -1.94 -17.69 4.91
C HIS A 67 -1.03 -17.39 6.10
N GLU A 68 -1.32 -17.99 7.25
CA GLU A 68 -0.48 -17.89 8.44
C GLU A 68 0.61 -18.96 8.38
N ASP A 69 1.88 -18.54 8.49
CA ASP A 69 3.03 -19.44 8.52
C ASP A 69 3.97 -19.05 9.67
N GLY A 70 4.01 -19.88 10.71
CA GLY A 70 4.72 -19.59 11.94
C GLY A 70 4.21 -18.33 12.65
N LEU A 71 5.08 -17.33 12.81
CA LEU A 71 4.76 -16.04 13.44
C LEU A 71 4.40 -14.94 12.42
N GLY A 72 4.34 -15.29 11.14
CA GLY A 72 4.12 -14.34 10.05
C GLY A 72 2.91 -14.68 9.19
N LYS A 73 2.70 -13.84 8.18
CA LYS A 73 1.65 -14.01 7.18
C LYS A 73 2.23 -13.90 5.78
N GLY A 74 1.81 -14.81 4.90
CA GLY A 74 2.00 -14.72 3.46
C GLY A 74 0.72 -14.23 2.79
N TYR A 75 0.85 -13.33 1.82
CA TYR A 75 -0.26 -12.91 0.98
C TYR A 75 0.06 -13.20 -0.49
N TYR A 76 -0.91 -13.75 -1.21
CA TYR A 76 -0.81 -14.04 -2.63
C TYR A 76 -1.89 -13.30 -3.41
N LEU A 77 -1.49 -12.53 -4.43
CA LEU A 77 -2.38 -11.88 -5.39
C LEU A 77 -2.26 -12.64 -6.70
N ALA A 78 -3.30 -13.38 -7.07
CA ALA A 78 -3.33 -14.20 -8.27
C ALA A 78 -3.68 -13.41 -9.55
N CYS A 79 -3.87 -12.09 -9.45
CA CYS A 79 -4.13 -11.25 -10.60
C CYS A 79 -3.44 -9.91 -10.49
N ARG A 80 -3.19 -9.30 -11.64
CA ARG A 80 -2.82 -7.88 -11.70
C ARG A 80 -4.08 -7.03 -11.60
N THR A 81 -4.02 -6.02 -10.73
CA THR A 81 -5.11 -5.08 -10.47
C THR A 81 -4.63 -3.65 -10.63
N ASP A 82 -5.58 -2.72 -10.59
CA ASP A 82 -5.30 -1.29 -10.56
C ASP A 82 -4.84 -0.80 -9.18
N TYR A 83 -4.35 0.44 -9.14
CA TYR A 83 -3.84 1.10 -7.93
C TYR A 83 -4.87 1.19 -6.81
N ASP A 84 -6.16 1.28 -7.12
CA ASP A 84 -7.21 1.45 -6.11
C ASP A 84 -7.38 0.21 -5.22
N LEU A 85 -7.21 -1.00 -5.76
CA LEU A 85 -7.11 -2.22 -4.95
C LEU A 85 -5.81 -2.22 -4.15
N LEU A 86 -4.67 -1.96 -4.80
CA LEU A 86 -3.36 -2.04 -4.15
C LEU A 86 -3.25 -1.07 -2.96
N GLU A 87 -3.78 0.14 -3.09
CA GLU A 87 -3.85 1.12 -2.01
C GLU A 87 -4.62 0.56 -0.82
N LYS A 88 -5.84 0.03 -1.02
CA LYS A 88 -6.65 -0.55 0.06
C LYS A 88 -6.06 -1.82 0.65
N PHE A 89 -5.50 -2.67 -0.19
CA PHE A 89 -4.88 -3.91 0.24
C PHE A 89 -3.66 -3.66 1.14
N TYR A 90 -2.77 -2.76 0.72
CA TYR A 90 -1.58 -2.44 1.51
C TYR A 90 -1.88 -1.53 2.70
N GLU A 91 -2.90 -0.67 2.66
CA GLU A 91 -3.37 0.06 3.85
C GLU A 91 -3.73 -0.90 4.99
N GLU A 92 -4.44 -1.99 4.70
CA GLU A 92 -4.83 -3.00 5.70
C GLU A 92 -3.64 -3.79 6.25
N ILE A 93 -2.62 -4.06 5.43
CA ILE A 93 -1.41 -4.76 5.89
C ILE A 93 -0.54 -3.82 6.72
N ALA A 94 -0.42 -2.58 6.28
CA ALA A 94 0.54 -1.63 6.84
C ALA A 94 0.00 -0.90 8.07
N SER A 95 -1.31 -0.89 8.32
CA SER A 95 -1.92 -0.21 9.48
C SER A 95 -1.26 -0.57 10.80
N ASP A 96 -0.83 -1.83 10.94
CA ASP A 96 -0.22 -2.37 12.16
C ASP A 96 1.31 -2.35 12.12
N LEU A 97 1.90 -1.94 11.00
CA LEU A 97 3.34 -2.00 10.73
C LEU A 97 3.98 -0.62 10.58
N ILE A 98 3.20 0.42 10.29
CA ILE A 98 3.73 1.77 10.04
C ILE A 98 4.02 2.45 11.38
N PRO A 99 5.25 2.98 11.59
CA PRO A 99 5.55 3.78 12.76
C PRO A 99 4.73 5.08 12.77
N GLU A 100 4.29 5.50 13.95
CA GLU A 100 3.60 6.78 14.10
C GLU A 100 4.51 7.94 13.66
N LEU A 101 4.03 8.75 12.72
CA LEU A 101 4.71 9.95 12.25
C LEU A 101 4.09 11.18 12.93
N PRO A 102 4.90 12.16 13.38
CA PRO A 102 4.37 13.41 13.96
C PRO A 102 3.83 14.38 12.90
N ILE A 103 3.75 13.95 11.64
CA ILE A 103 3.35 14.76 10.48
C ILE A 103 2.34 13.96 9.66
N CYS A 104 1.13 14.50 9.56
CA CYS A 104 0.08 13.99 8.69
C CYS A 104 0.06 14.79 7.38
N LYS A 105 -0.15 14.11 6.26
CA LYS A 105 -0.32 14.74 4.94
C LYS A 105 -1.74 14.55 4.43
N SER A 106 -2.27 15.57 3.76
CA SER A 106 -3.62 15.55 3.16
C SER A 106 -3.62 15.19 1.67
N SER A 107 -2.43 15.05 1.05
CA SER A 107 -2.26 14.84 -0.38
C SER A 107 -1.19 13.80 -0.67
N SER A 108 -1.48 12.90 -1.62
CA SER A 108 -0.51 11.93 -2.14
C SER A 108 0.66 12.59 -2.88
N LYS A 109 0.52 13.87 -3.26
CA LYS A 109 1.61 14.67 -3.86
C LYS A 109 2.66 15.14 -2.86
N VAL A 110 2.36 15.04 -1.55
CA VAL A 110 3.35 15.29 -0.51
C VAL A 110 4.04 13.96 -0.17
N SER A 111 5.36 13.94 -0.27
CA SER A 111 6.18 12.83 0.24
C SER A 111 6.73 13.20 1.61
N ILE A 112 6.72 12.24 2.53
CA ILE A 112 7.37 12.34 3.83
C ILE A 112 8.36 11.18 3.88
N GLN A 113 9.64 11.48 3.97
CA GLN A 113 10.71 10.50 4.11
C GLN A 113 11.44 10.73 5.42
N VAL A 114 11.80 9.65 6.12
CA VAL A 114 12.45 9.72 7.42
C VAL A 114 13.89 9.26 7.31
N ARG A 115 14.81 10.07 7.84
CA ARG A 115 16.19 9.63 8.09
C ARG A 115 16.45 9.70 9.58
N GLU A 116 17.05 8.65 10.13
CA GLU A 116 17.37 8.57 11.54
C GLU A 116 18.82 8.17 11.79
N ASN A 117 19.34 8.63 12.92
CA ASN A 117 20.55 8.16 13.55
C ASN A 117 20.25 7.97 15.05
N GLY A 118 21.15 7.36 15.82
CA GLY A 118 20.89 6.86 17.19
C GLY A 118 20.12 7.78 18.13
N ASN A 119 20.24 9.11 18.00
CA ASN A 119 19.55 10.08 18.86
C ASN A 119 18.65 11.08 18.10
N THR A 120 18.51 10.97 16.77
CA THR A 120 17.85 12.04 16.00
C THR A 120 17.11 11.50 14.79
N GLN A 121 15.90 11.99 14.60
CA GLN A 121 15.07 11.74 13.43
C GLN A 121 14.84 13.04 12.65
N TYR A 122 14.87 12.92 11.33
CA TYR A 122 14.64 14.01 10.40
C TYR A 122 13.52 13.63 9.43
N TRP A 123 12.51 14.48 9.33
CA TRP A 123 11.39 14.31 8.40
C TRP A 123 11.56 15.25 7.21
N PHE A 124 11.81 14.68 6.04
CA PHE A 124 11.88 15.38 4.76
C PHE A 124 10.48 15.44 4.18
N VAL A 125 9.89 16.63 4.18
CA VAL A 125 8.53 16.88 3.70
C VAL A 125 8.60 17.65 2.40
N GLN A 126 8.18 17.02 1.30
CA GLN A 126 8.39 17.53 -0.05
C GLN A 126 7.06 17.54 -0.81
N ASN A 127 6.69 18.71 -1.32
CA ASN A 127 5.56 18.84 -2.23
C ASN A 127 6.03 18.59 -3.67
N PHE A 128 5.65 17.48 -4.29
CA PHE A 128 5.99 17.17 -5.68
C PHE A 128 4.97 17.71 -6.71
N SER A 129 4.16 18.70 -6.31
CA SER A 129 3.20 19.34 -7.21
C SER A 129 3.48 20.82 -7.43
N ASP A 130 2.92 21.33 -8.52
CA ASP A 130 2.87 22.74 -8.91
C ASP A 130 1.77 23.54 -8.18
N LYS A 131 1.11 22.93 -7.19
CA LYS A 131 0.03 23.51 -6.39
C LYS A 131 0.40 23.51 -4.92
N GLU A 132 -0.29 24.36 -4.14
CA GLU A 132 -0.15 24.32 -2.69
C GLU A 132 -0.67 23.01 -2.11
N ALA A 133 -0.02 22.55 -1.04
CA ALA A 133 -0.42 21.37 -0.29
C ALA A 133 -0.41 21.66 1.22
N LYS A 134 -1.20 20.90 1.97
CA LYS A 134 -1.31 21.06 3.43
C LYS A 134 -0.76 19.84 4.15
N ILE A 135 0.01 20.10 5.19
CA ILE A 135 0.42 19.11 6.19
C ILE A 135 -0.06 19.55 7.57
N LYS A 136 -0.15 18.61 8.48
CA LYS A 136 -0.48 18.86 9.89
C LYS A 136 0.60 18.26 10.77
N LEU A 137 1.16 19.08 11.65
CA LEU A 137 2.14 18.66 12.65
C LEU A 137 1.42 18.46 13.99
N ASP A 138 1.53 17.25 14.55
CA ASP A 138 0.87 16.91 15.82
C ASP A 138 1.64 17.44 17.04
N LYS A 139 2.92 17.79 16.85
CA LYS A 139 3.77 18.47 17.83
C LYS A 139 4.54 19.61 17.16
N GLU A 140 5.13 20.48 17.97
CA GLU A 140 6.02 21.52 17.47
C GLU A 140 7.32 20.88 16.95
N LEU A 141 7.75 21.26 15.75
CA LEU A 141 8.98 20.77 15.12
C LEU A 141 9.79 21.95 14.57
N LEU A 142 11.12 21.82 14.58
CA LEU A 142 12.02 22.82 14.01
C LEU A 142 12.21 22.56 12.51
N ASP A 143 11.85 23.53 11.68
CA ASP A 143 12.23 23.57 10.27
C ASP A 143 13.72 23.94 10.17
N LEU A 144 14.55 22.95 9.85
CA LEU A 144 16.01 23.08 9.78
C LEU A 144 16.47 23.90 8.57
N ILE A 145 15.64 24.09 7.56
CA ILE A 145 15.94 24.94 6.41
C ILE A 145 15.54 26.38 6.72
N GLY A 146 14.33 26.57 7.25
CA GLY A 146 13.77 27.89 7.55
C GLY A 146 14.23 28.50 8.89
N GLY A 147 14.78 27.69 9.80
CA GLY A 147 15.21 28.11 11.14
C GLY A 147 14.05 28.46 12.10
N LYS A 148 12.82 28.07 11.77
CA LYS A 148 11.61 28.40 12.56
C LYS A 148 10.90 27.15 13.05
N LYS A 149 10.20 27.26 14.17
CA LYS A 149 9.32 26.20 14.65
C LYS A 149 7.95 26.31 13.98
N ASP A 150 7.43 25.20 13.50
CA ASP A 150 6.07 25.09 13.00
C ASP A 150 5.25 24.11 13.88
N LYS A 151 3.93 24.32 13.98
CA LYS A 151 2.98 23.46 14.69
C LYS A 151 1.60 23.55 14.04
N GLY A 152 0.82 22.47 14.07
CA GLY A 152 -0.53 22.46 13.51
C GLY A 152 -0.52 22.45 11.98
N GLU A 153 -1.45 23.17 11.35
CA GLU A 153 -1.53 23.21 9.89
C GLU A 153 -0.42 24.07 9.28
N VAL A 154 0.30 23.51 8.31
CA VAL A 154 1.34 24.20 7.53
C VAL A 154 1.00 24.06 6.05
N VAL A 155 1.05 25.19 5.34
CA VAL A 155 0.91 25.23 3.88
C VAL A 155 2.29 25.14 3.25
N LEU A 156 2.45 24.19 2.35
CA LEU A 156 3.62 24.03 1.47
C LEU A 156 3.30 24.68 0.12
N LYS A 157 4.18 25.56 -0.34
CA LYS A 157 4.14 26.16 -1.69
C LYS A 157 4.42 25.10 -2.76
N PRO A 158 4.11 25.40 -4.05
CA PRO A 158 4.54 24.57 -5.17
C PRO A 158 6.03 24.21 -5.08
N PHE A 159 6.34 22.92 -5.17
CA PHE A 159 7.69 22.37 -5.10
C PHE A 159 8.49 22.67 -3.81
N GLU A 160 7.84 23.18 -2.76
CA GLU A 160 8.52 23.46 -1.49
C GLU A 160 8.96 22.18 -0.79
N SER A 161 10.16 22.25 -0.19
CA SER A 161 10.68 21.22 0.69
C SER A 161 10.97 21.82 2.06
N LYS A 162 10.54 21.12 3.11
CA LYS A 162 10.89 21.40 4.50
C LYS A 162 11.58 20.19 5.10
N VAL A 163 12.51 20.44 6.02
CA VAL A 163 13.16 19.38 6.79
C VAL A 163 12.91 19.66 8.25
N TYR A 164 12.14 18.78 8.90
CA TYR A 164 11.82 18.90 10.31
C TYR A 164 12.74 18.03 11.16
N GLY A 165 13.14 18.55 12.32
CA GLY A 165 13.83 17.81 13.37
C GLY A 165 13.19 18.04 14.74
N VAL A 166 13.54 17.18 15.70
CA VAL A 166 13.32 17.43 17.13
C VAL A 166 14.49 18.28 17.64
N GLU A 167 14.24 19.25 18.52
CA GLU A 167 15.31 19.98 19.22
C GLU A 167 16.19 19.05 20.07
#